data_AF-A0A9Y3VND9-F1
#
_entry.id   AF-A0A9Y3VND9-F1
#
_cell.length_a   1.000
_cell.length_b   1.000
_cell.length_c   1.000
_cell.angle_alpha   90.00
_cell.angle_beta   90.00
_cell.angle_gamma   90.00
#
_symmetry.space_group_name_H-M   'P 1'
#
loop_
_entity.id
_entity.type
_entity.pdbx_description
1 polymer ?
#
loop_
_entity_poly.entity_id
_entity_poly.type
_entity_poly.pdbx_seq_one_letter_code
_entity_poly.pdbx_strand_id
1 'polypeptide(L)'
;MNVARGGKGEAGGLGSVQYIHSTPVDYKVHCSEFMEFAEVENRHDFYTSEVRYIHTQDPRGFYIMYDAALQDLVELMNELLLIGSHFIHRNTIKQIGKTEGVSASTVDFNSWAGTDVDRIALLLNLWACETEFMESKVQLLNCYYEAYQHAVGTEERFALAQVITDIMHRKPQLDLNQDNYFQAYRTEISCMQSHQRLIRDILDNQIERQRLYLQCIWRNDHKGFITSYGRPPNYVPQYLVSLGGTRPALMNVFLLEVHPSLCLASAVYHGLVQAHTELCQLHRATSITDKLHLEHNLLEQALKIWNNQTSPGASYSSQIQRDLFSDVFIEDPILVQKLGLSLVKAAEERDMKQGPDKLIDCAVETLSMLLELMSIRHRLLESASETAHLAQLYRNVALEFGFEEFHLYLRPLQFECTDQKVRVQQRPFCITEILEDDSCVDRLIPSHLPLSIQELDENQIRFSFSSEEAVIHLMNRQSIKNLQVALACQVTQKNALTSAVKLARLCLWAESDSSSAEVCVALW
;
A
#
# COMPACT_ATOMS: atom_id res chain seq x y z
N MET A 1 3.90 -29.17 -27.51
CA MET A 1 4.88 -28.11 -27.16
C MET A 1 5.24 -28.31 -25.70
N ASN A 2 6.51 -28.61 -25.39
CA ASN A 2 6.97 -28.77 -24.01
C ASN A 2 6.99 -27.39 -23.34
N VAL A 3 6.03 -27.14 -22.46
CA VAL A 3 5.90 -25.89 -21.67
C VAL A 3 7.08 -25.70 -20.70
N ALA A 4 7.93 -26.72 -20.52
CA ALA A 4 9.16 -26.68 -19.71
C ALA A 4 10.19 -25.64 -20.19
N ARG A 5 10.11 -25.18 -21.45
CA ARG A 5 10.79 -23.94 -21.87
C ARG A 5 9.73 -22.85 -21.88
N GLY A 6 9.71 -22.04 -20.82
CA GLY A 6 8.81 -20.91 -20.65
C GLY A 6 8.61 -20.19 -21.98
N GLY A 7 7.37 -20.23 -22.48
CA GLY A 7 7.01 -19.53 -23.70
C GLY A 7 7.24 -18.04 -23.50
N LYS A 8 7.91 -17.39 -24.45
CA LYS A 8 7.90 -15.93 -24.55
C LYS A 8 6.44 -15.52 -24.64
N GLY A 9 5.95 -14.79 -23.64
CA GLY A 9 4.60 -14.23 -23.66
C GLY A 9 4.48 -13.28 -24.84
N GLU A 10 3.93 -13.76 -25.95
CA GLU A 10 3.43 -12.89 -27.00
C GLU A 10 2.01 -12.45 -26.62
N ALA A 11 1.80 -11.14 -26.66
CA ALA A 11 0.50 -10.51 -26.47
C ALA A 11 -0.45 -10.89 -27.61
N GLY A 12 -1.14 -12.02 -27.47
CA GLY A 12 -2.23 -12.44 -28.34
C GLY A 12 -3.55 -11.80 -27.91
N GLY A 13 -4.20 -11.10 -28.84
CA GLY A 13 -5.39 -10.28 -28.60
C GLY A 13 -6.62 -11.02 -28.06
N LEU A 14 -7.59 -10.20 -27.63
CA LEU A 14 -8.92 -10.56 -27.13
C LEU A 14 -9.60 -11.63 -28.00
N GLY A 15 -9.47 -12.90 -27.64
CA GLY A 15 -10.08 -13.99 -28.40
C GLY A 15 -9.66 -15.41 -28.00
N SER A 16 -8.52 -15.60 -27.34
CA SER A 16 -8.17 -16.89 -26.74
C SER A 16 -8.08 -16.77 -25.23
N VAL A 17 -9.14 -17.14 -24.51
CA VAL A 17 -9.02 -17.55 -23.11
C VAL A 17 -8.35 -18.94 -23.11
N GLN A 18 -7.07 -18.98 -23.48
CA GLN A 18 -6.21 -20.05 -23.05
C GLN A 18 -6.08 -19.86 -21.55
N TYR A 19 -6.50 -20.86 -20.79
CA TYR A 19 -6.29 -20.90 -19.36
C TYR A 19 -4.85 -20.44 -19.06
N ILE A 20 -4.72 -19.32 -18.33
CA ILE A 20 -3.44 -18.89 -17.73
C ILE A 20 -2.93 -19.97 -16.75
N HIS A 21 -3.78 -20.93 -16.41
CA HIS A 21 -3.47 -22.06 -15.56
C HIS A 21 -3.31 -23.32 -16.42
N SER A 22 -2.06 -23.75 -16.60
CA SER A 22 -1.76 -25.15 -16.85
C SER A 22 -2.37 -25.98 -15.70
N THR A 23 -3.32 -26.86 -15.99
CA THR A 23 -3.79 -27.83 -15.01
C THR A 23 -2.69 -28.86 -14.73
N PRO A 24 -2.69 -29.56 -13.58
CA PRO A 24 -1.71 -30.62 -13.32
C PRO A 24 -1.65 -31.70 -14.42
N VAL A 25 -2.74 -31.87 -15.17
CA VAL A 25 -2.83 -32.79 -16.33
C VAL A 25 -2.05 -32.28 -17.54
N ASP A 26 -1.88 -30.96 -17.66
CA ASP A 26 -1.14 -30.30 -18.74
C ASP A 26 0.38 -30.39 -18.52
N TYR A 27 0.82 -30.59 -17.28
CA TYR A 27 2.19 -30.97 -16.95
C TYR A 27 2.34 -32.50 -17.04
N LYS A 28 2.50 -33.01 -18.26
CA LYS A 28 3.03 -34.38 -18.47
C LYS A 28 4.54 -34.38 -18.24
N VAL A 29 4.97 -34.08 -17.02
CA VAL A 29 6.34 -34.36 -16.59
C VAL A 29 6.23 -35.61 -15.71
N HIS A 30 6.85 -36.71 -16.14
CA HIS A 30 6.95 -37.87 -15.26
C HIS A 30 7.68 -37.41 -13.98
N CYS A 31 7.22 -37.82 -12.78
CA CYS A 31 7.90 -37.45 -11.53
C CYS A 31 9.41 -37.74 -11.57
N SER A 32 9.84 -38.75 -12.33
CA SER A 32 11.25 -39.04 -12.59
C SER A 32 11.95 -37.91 -13.35
N GLU A 33 11.34 -37.37 -14.41
CA GLU A 33 11.92 -36.29 -15.23
C GLU A 33 11.97 -34.94 -14.49
N PHE A 34 11.02 -34.65 -13.60
CA PHE A 34 11.06 -33.45 -12.75
C PHE A 34 12.17 -33.54 -11.68
N MET A 35 12.43 -34.74 -11.17
CA MET A 35 13.46 -35.01 -10.16
C MET A 35 14.87 -35.18 -10.78
N GLU A 36 14.97 -35.26 -12.11
CA GLU A 36 16.20 -35.55 -12.87
C GLU A 36 16.96 -34.30 -13.38
N PHE A 37 16.68 -33.11 -12.87
CA PHE A 37 17.57 -31.95 -13.12
C PHE A 37 18.91 -32.18 -12.40
N ALA A 38 19.86 -32.83 -13.07
CA ALA A 38 21.19 -33.16 -12.55
C ALA A 38 22.05 -31.94 -12.15
N GLU A 39 21.66 -30.74 -12.58
CA GLU A 39 22.33 -29.47 -12.24
C GLU A 39 21.72 -28.77 -11.02
N VAL A 40 20.56 -29.24 -10.52
CA VAL A 40 19.89 -28.72 -9.32
C VAL A 40 19.70 -29.86 -8.35
N GLU A 41 20.73 -30.13 -7.54
CA GLU A 41 20.62 -31.04 -6.41
C GLU A 41 19.59 -30.49 -5.44
N ASN A 42 18.43 -31.15 -5.40
CA ASN A 42 17.37 -30.81 -4.49
C ASN A 42 17.75 -31.24 -3.06
N ARG A 43 18.48 -30.37 -2.35
CA ARG A 43 18.75 -30.49 -0.92
C ARG A 43 17.47 -30.18 -0.17
N HIS A 44 16.53 -31.12 -0.14
CA HIS A 44 15.34 -31.07 0.70
C HIS A 44 15.74 -31.15 2.18
N ASP A 45 16.37 -30.08 2.66
CA ASP A 45 16.65 -29.89 4.07
C ASP A 45 15.33 -29.57 4.77
N PHE A 46 15.11 -30.22 5.91
CA PHE A 46 13.92 -30.03 6.71
C PHE A 46 14.17 -28.96 7.76
N TYR A 47 13.23 -28.04 7.90
CA TYR A 47 13.29 -26.98 8.90
C TYR A 47 12.24 -27.24 9.97
N THR A 48 12.69 -27.34 11.22
CA THR A 48 11.80 -27.42 12.38
C THR A 48 12.09 -26.25 13.30
N SER A 49 11.05 -25.52 13.69
CA SER A 49 11.16 -24.42 14.65
C SER A 49 10.75 -24.92 16.05
N GLU A 50 11.67 -24.87 17.01
CA GLU A 50 11.36 -25.04 18.42
C GLU A 50 11.46 -23.67 19.12
N VAL A 51 10.29 -23.09 19.42
CA VAL A 51 10.15 -21.78 20.07
C VAL A 51 10.78 -20.63 19.26
N ARG A 52 12.09 -20.39 19.43
CA ARG A 52 12.89 -19.36 18.74
C ARG A 52 14.06 -19.95 17.95
N TYR A 53 14.31 -21.25 18.08
CA TYR A 53 15.43 -21.93 17.44
C TYR A 53 14.97 -22.61 16.16
N ILE A 54 15.70 -22.37 15.07
CA ILE A 54 15.49 -23.06 13.80
C ILE A 54 16.51 -24.18 13.74
N HIS A 55 16.01 -25.41 13.69
CA HIS A 55 16.81 -26.59 13.44
C HIS A 55 16.70 -26.96 11.97
N THR A 56 17.85 -27.12 11.33
CA THR A 56 17.93 -27.60 9.95
C THR A 56 18.40 -29.04 9.98
N GLN A 57 17.69 -29.93 9.30
CA GLN A 57 18.05 -31.32 9.14
C GLN A 57 18.32 -31.62 7.67
N ASP A 58 19.37 -32.39 7.41
CA ASP A 58 19.64 -32.89 6.06
C ASP A 58 18.53 -33.89 5.62
N PRO A 59 18.51 -34.34 4.35
CA PRO A 59 17.52 -35.31 3.89
C PRO A 59 17.58 -36.67 4.62
N ARG A 60 18.64 -36.93 5.39
CA ARG A 60 18.85 -38.14 6.19
C ARG A 60 18.42 -37.95 7.65
N GLY A 61 17.96 -36.76 8.03
CA GLY A 61 17.49 -36.41 9.36
C GLY A 61 18.59 -35.96 10.34
N PHE A 62 19.83 -35.74 9.89
CA PHE A 62 20.90 -35.22 10.73
C PHE A 62 20.80 -33.70 10.86
N TYR A 63 20.95 -33.19 12.08
CA TYR A 63 21.05 -31.76 12.31
C TYR A 63 22.34 -31.21 11.68
N ILE A 64 22.18 -30.20 10.81
CA ILE A 64 23.27 -29.53 10.12
C ILE A 64 23.21 -28.03 10.34
N MET A 65 24.36 -27.38 10.16
CA MET A 65 24.48 -25.93 10.09
C MET A 65 25.26 -25.59 8.82
N TYR A 66 24.78 -24.64 8.04
CA TYR A 66 25.45 -24.27 6.80
C TYR A 66 26.76 -23.53 7.10
N ASP A 67 27.80 -23.87 6.35
CA ASP A 67 29.10 -23.19 6.46
C ASP A 67 28.96 -21.68 6.23
N ALA A 68 28.06 -21.26 5.33
CA ALA A 68 27.76 -19.85 5.10
C ALA A 68 27.21 -19.15 6.36
N ALA A 69 26.32 -19.80 7.11
CA ALA A 69 25.77 -19.24 8.35
C ALA A 69 26.85 -19.11 9.45
N LEU A 70 27.80 -20.05 9.50
CA LEU A 70 28.96 -19.95 10.39
C LEU A 70 29.88 -18.80 9.98
N GLN A 71 30.11 -18.63 8.68
CA GLN A 71 30.92 -17.53 8.14
C GLN A 71 30.27 -16.16 8.44
N ASP A 72 28.97 -16.02 8.21
CA ASP A 72 28.21 -14.80 8.53
C ASP A 72 28.29 -14.45 10.02
N LEU A 73 28.25 -15.46 10.91
CA LEU A 73 28.40 -15.26 12.35
C LEU A 73 29.80 -14.75 12.72
N VAL A 74 30.85 -15.27 12.09
CA VAL A 74 32.24 -14.82 12.30
C VAL A 74 32.41 -13.37 11.83
N GLU A 75 31.84 -13.03 10.67
CA GLU A 75 31.87 -11.66 10.14
C GLU A 75 31.13 -10.69 11.07
N LEU A 76 29.93 -11.05 11.51
CA LEU A 76 29.14 -10.27 12.46
C LEU A 76 29.90 -10.07 13.78
N MET A 77 30.52 -11.12 14.32
CA MET A 77 31.32 -11.02 15.54
C MET A 77 32.45 -9.99 15.38
N ASN A 78 33.16 -10.01 14.24
CA ASN A 78 34.21 -9.03 13.96
C ASN A 78 33.66 -7.60 13.83
N GLU A 79 32.51 -7.42 13.16
CA GLU A 79 31.83 -6.12 13.05
C GLU A 79 31.44 -5.57 14.43
N LEU A 80 30.80 -6.38 15.29
CA LEU A 80 30.41 -5.97 16.64
C LEU A 80 31.61 -5.62 17.53
N LEU A 81 32.72 -6.35 17.41
CA LEU A 81 33.97 -6.04 18.11
C LEU A 81 34.54 -4.68 17.68
N LEU A 82 34.52 -4.38 16.38
CA LEU A 82 34.96 -3.08 15.84
C LEU A 82 34.06 -1.93 16.33
N ILE A 83 32.74 -2.12 16.29
CA ILE A 83 31.76 -1.15 16.79
C ILE A 83 32.02 -0.88 18.28
N GLY A 84 32.10 -1.94 19.10
CA GLY A 84 32.34 -1.81 20.54
C GLY A 84 33.66 -1.09 20.84
N SER A 85 34.73 -1.45 20.14
CA SER A 85 36.05 -0.81 20.30
C SER A 85 36.01 0.68 19.94
N HIS A 86 35.32 1.03 18.87
CA HIS A 86 35.16 2.42 18.44
C HIS A 86 34.44 3.27 19.52
N PHE A 87 33.34 2.77 20.09
CA PHE A 87 32.60 3.51 21.13
C PHE A 87 33.38 3.61 22.44
N ILE A 88 34.15 2.58 22.82
CA ILE A 88 35.08 2.68 23.97
C ILE A 88 36.10 3.79 23.72
N HIS A 89 36.77 3.76 22.56
CA HIS A 89 37.80 4.73 22.22
C HIS A 89 37.27 6.18 22.18
N ARG A 90 36.10 6.38 21.57
CA ARG A 90 35.43 7.68 21.50
C ARG A 90 35.06 8.21 22.89
N ASN A 91 34.57 7.35 23.78
CA ASN A 91 34.28 7.73 25.16
C ASN A 91 35.54 8.12 25.94
N THR A 92 36.63 7.39 25.75
CA THR A 92 37.94 7.73 26.32
C THR A 92 38.44 9.10 25.86
N ILE A 93 38.37 9.41 24.55
CA ILE A 93 38.76 10.72 24.01
C ILE A 93 37.95 11.87 24.65
N LYS A 94 36.64 11.68 24.79
CA LYS A 94 35.77 12.70 25.41
C LYS A 94 36.05 12.94 26.88
N GLN A 95 36.41 11.88 27.62
CA GLN A 95 36.81 12.04 29.02
C GLN A 95 38.11 12.84 29.11
N ILE A 96 39.09 12.53 28.25
CA ILE A 96 40.37 13.25 28.18
C ILE A 96 40.15 14.74 27.85
N GLY A 97 39.30 15.05 26.86
CA GLY A 97 38.96 16.44 26.49
C GLY A 97 38.18 17.23 27.56
N LYS A 98 37.48 16.56 28.48
CA LYS A 98 36.86 17.22 29.65
C LYS A 98 37.86 17.49 30.78
N THR A 99 39.00 16.80 30.80
CA THR A 99 40.07 16.95 31.80
C THR A 99 41.16 17.95 31.43
N GLU A 100 41.05 18.69 30.32
CA GLU A 100 42.03 19.73 29.90
C GLU A 100 42.11 20.97 30.82
N GLY A 101 41.57 20.91 32.03
CA GLY A 101 41.91 21.81 33.14
C GLY A 101 43.03 21.31 34.04
N VAL A 102 43.56 20.09 33.82
CA VAL A 102 44.62 19.48 34.64
C VAL A 102 45.85 19.17 33.79
N SER A 103 47.00 19.65 34.24
CA SER A 103 48.31 19.65 33.58
C SER A 103 48.73 18.35 32.87
N ALA A 104 49.21 18.52 31.63
CA ALA A 104 49.57 17.49 30.65
C ALA A 104 50.84 16.65 30.94
N SER A 105 51.17 16.32 32.19
CA SER A 105 52.42 15.60 32.50
C SER A 105 52.29 14.15 32.99
N THR A 106 51.09 13.58 33.04
CA THR A 106 50.90 12.13 33.33
C THR A 106 49.60 11.64 32.71
N VAL A 107 49.58 11.47 31.38
CA VAL A 107 48.51 10.69 30.74
C VAL A 107 48.85 9.22 30.96
N ASP A 108 48.19 8.60 31.95
CA ASP A 108 48.38 7.20 32.31
C ASP A 108 47.92 6.28 31.17
N PHE A 109 48.73 5.29 30.80
CA PHE A 109 48.42 4.28 29.77
C PHE A 109 47.10 3.54 30.09
N ASN A 110 46.76 3.45 31.38
CA ASN A 110 45.49 2.91 31.87
C ASN A 110 44.26 3.73 31.43
N SER A 111 44.40 5.06 31.28
CA SER A 111 43.31 5.92 30.77
C SER A 111 42.96 5.60 29.31
N TRP A 112 43.97 5.27 28.48
CA TRP A 112 43.80 4.81 27.10
C TRP A 112 43.19 3.40 26.99
N ALA A 113 43.45 2.54 27.97
CA ALA A 113 42.85 1.21 28.04
C ALA A 113 41.36 1.25 28.43
N GLY A 114 40.79 2.40 28.84
CA GLY A 114 39.36 2.50 29.18
C GLY A 114 38.95 1.53 30.28
N THR A 115 39.76 1.40 31.34
CA THR A 115 39.55 0.48 32.47
C THR A 115 38.25 0.72 33.24
N ASP A 116 37.62 1.88 33.05
CA ASP A 116 36.34 2.25 33.67
C ASP A 116 35.12 1.73 32.88
N VAL A 117 35.31 1.19 31.68
CA VAL A 117 34.22 0.66 30.84
C VAL A 117 34.11 -0.84 31.02
N ASP A 118 32.95 -1.32 31.47
CA ASP A 118 32.63 -2.74 31.49
C ASP A 118 32.45 -3.26 30.06
N ARG A 119 33.54 -3.82 29.52
CA ARG A 119 33.60 -4.37 28.15
C ARG A 119 32.70 -5.59 27.97
N ILE A 120 32.49 -6.38 29.03
CA ILE A 120 31.64 -7.57 28.96
C ILE A 120 30.18 -7.12 28.85
N ALA A 121 29.76 -6.17 29.68
CA ALA A 121 28.42 -5.58 29.59
C ALA A 121 28.18 -4.89 28.23
N LEU A 122 29.19 -4.18 27.70
CA LEU A 122 29.09 -3.56 26.37
C LEU A 122 28.85 -4.60 25.27
N LEU A 123 29.66 -5.66 25.24
CA LEU A 123 29.51 -6.74 24.25
C LEU A 123 28.18 -7.46 24.41
N LEU A 124 27.75 -7.73 25.64
CA LEU A 124 26.45 -8.34 25.92
C LEU A 124 25.31 -7.46 25.39
N ASN A 125 25.38 -6.15 25.59
CA ASN A 125 24.38 -5.20 25.08
C ASN A 125 24.35 -5.16 23.55
N LEU A 126 25.52 -5.16 22.89
CA LEU A 126 25.60 -5.22 21.42
C LEU A 126 24.96 -6.50 20.87
N TRP A 127 25.31 -7.65 21.44
CA TRP A 127 24.70 -8.93 21.06
C TRP A 127 23.19 -8.96 21.32
N ALA A 128 22.73 -8.38 22.44
CA ALA A 128 21.30 -8.29 22.73
C ALA A 128 20.56 -7.44 21.69
N CYS A 129 21.12 -6.29 21.30
CA CYS A 129 20.55 -5.42 20.26
C CYS A 129 20.51 -6.11 18.91
N GLU A 130 21.60 -6.80 18.53
CA GLU A 130 21.68 -7.52 17.27
C GLU A 130 20.67 -8.69 17.21
N THR A 131 20.50 -9.39 18.33
CA THR A 131 19.49 -10.46 18.45
C THR A 131 18.08 -9.90 18.29
N GLU A 132 17.75 -8.79 18.94
CA GLU A 132 16.43 -8.15 18.83
C GLU A 132 16.16 -7.59 17.42
N PHE A 133 17.21 -7.04 16.78
CA PHE A 133 17.18 -6.61 15.38
C PHE A 133 16.87 -7.79 14.45
N MET A 134 17.58 -8.91 14.60
CA MET A 134 17.36 -10.11 13.79
C MET A 134 15.98 -10.72 14.02
N GLU A 135 15.48 -10.78 15.25
CA GLU A 135 14.11 -11.23 15.54
C GLU A 135 13.07 -10.36 14.84
N SER A 136 13.22 -9.03 14.90
CA SER A 136 12.30 -8.09 14.24
C SER A 136 12.39 -8.20 12.71
N LYS A 137 13.58 -8.42 12.17
CA LYS A 137 13.81 -8.64 10.72
C LYS A 137 13.11 -9.91 10.22
N VAL A 138 13.27 -11.02 10.94
CA VAL A 138 12.59 -12.29 10.61
C VAL A 138 11.08 -12.14 10.66
N GLN A 139 10.54 -11.43 11.66
CA GLN A 139 9.10 -11.19 11.76
C GLN A 139 8.54 -10.39 10.59
N LEU A 140 9.23 -9.32 10.16
CA LEU A 140 8.84 -8.55 8.97
C LEU A 140 8.95 -9.39 7.69
N LEU A 141 10.04 -10.14 7.54
CA LEU A 141 10.29 -10.99 6.37
C LEU A 141 9.20 -12.04 6.22
N ASN A 142 8.78 -12.68 7.32
CA ASN A 142 7.75 -13.71 7.27
C ASN A 142 6.41 -13.18 6.73
N CYS A 143 6.05 -11.92 6.97
CA CYS A 143 4.83 -11.32 6.39
C CYS A 143 4.90 -11.30 4.84
N TYR A 144 6.03 -10.89 4.27
CA TYR A 144 6.21 -10.86 2.82
C TYR A 144 6.40 -12.26 2.22
N TYR A 145 7.03 -13.17 2.97
CA TYR A 145 7.18 -14.56 2.56
C TYR A 145 5.83 -15.29 2.48
N GLU A 146 4.95 -15.10 3.46
CA GLU A 146 3.58 -15.64 3.40
C GLU A 146 2.81 -15.02 2.22
N ALA A 147 2.93 -13.72 1.97
CA ALA A 147 2.35 -13.08 0.78
C ALA A 147 2.90 -13.64 -0.55
N TYR A 148 4.20 -13.93 -0.61
CA TYR A 148 4.86 -14.54 -1.77
C TYR A 148 4.28 -15.90 -2.14
N GLN A 149 3.90 -16.72 -1.15
CA GLN A 149 3.29 -18.03 -1.40
C GLN A 149 1.91 -17.94 -2.06
N HIS A 150 1.19 -16.84 -1.86
CA HIS A 150 -0.10 -16.59 -2.49
C HIS A 150 0.00 -15.93 -3.87
N ALA A 151 1.15 -15.35 -4.23
CA ALA A 151 1.35 -14.76 -5.54
C ALA A 151 1.42 -15.85 -6.62
N VAL A 152 0.72 -15.64 -7.74
CA VAL A 152 0.70 -16.58 -8.88
C VAL A 152 1.47 -16.03 -10.08
N GLY A 153 1.33 -14.74 -10.36
CA GLY A 153 1.99 -14.07 -11.49
C GLY A 153 3.51 -13.93 -11.29
N THR A 154 4.24 -14.00 -12.40
CA THR A 154 5.70 -13.98 -12.40
C THR A 154 6.27 -12.62 -12.01
N GLU A 155 5.63 -11.53 -12.45
CA GLU A 155 6.08 -10.17 -12.17
C GLU A 155 5.91 -9.85 -10.68
N GLU A 156 4.76 -10.19 -10.11
CA GLU A 156 4.46 -9.95 -8.70
C GLU A 156 5.32 -10.82 -7.78
N ARG A 157 5.58 -12.09 -8.18
CA ARG A 157 6.53 -12.96 -7.47
C ARG A 157 7.92 -12.36 -7.50
N PHE A 158 8.39 -11.87 -8.64
CA PHE A 158 9.72 -11.25 -8.73
C PHE A 158 9.80 -9.99 -7.87
N ALA A 159 8.78 -9.13 -7.89
CA ALA A 159 8.72 -7.94 -7.04
C ALA A 159 8.76 -8.30 -5.54
N LEU A 160 7.99 -9.29 -5.10
CA LEU A 160 8.03 -9.76 -3.71
C LEU A 160 9.37 -10.41 -3.34
N ALA A 161 9.97 -11.19 -4.24
CA ALA A 161 11.29 -11.78 -4.03
C ALA A 161 12.37 -10.70 -3.87
N GLN A 162 12.29 -9.62 -4.65
CA GLN A 162 13.17 -8.47 -4.50
C GLN A 162 12.99 -7.84 -3.12
N VAL A 163 11.76 -7.56 -2.69
CA VAL A 163 11.46 -7.00 -1.37
C VAL A 163 12.00 -7.90 -0.24
N ILE A 164 11.80 -9.21 -0.33
CA ILE A 164 12.33 -10.17 0.65
C ILE A 164 13.86 -10.08 0.69
N THR A 165 14.51 -10.03 -0.47
CA THR A 165 15.98 -9.94 -0.57
C THR A 165 16.50 -8.62 -0.01
N ASP A 166 15.82 -7.50 -0.26
CA ASP A 166 16.18 -6.18 0.26
C ASP A 166 16.08 -6.16 1.79
N ILE A 167 15.01 -6.76 2.35
CA ILE A 167 14.86 -6.91 3.80
C ILE A 167 15.94 -7.83 4.38
N MET A 168 16.25 -8.95 3.71
CA MET A 168 17.33 -9.86 4.14
C MET A 168 18.68 -9.14 4.21
N HIS A 169 18.97 -8.30 3.21
CA HIS A 169 20.21 -7.54 3.10
C HIS A 169 20.29 -6.36 4.08
N ARG A 170 19.18 -5.91 4.67
CA ARG A 170 19.17 -4.80 5.63
C ARG A 170 20.07 -5.10 6.84
N LYS A 171 20.98 -4.17 7.12
CA LYS A 171 21.88 -4.13 8.27
C LYS A 171 21.57 -2.91 9.15
N PRO A 172 21.88 -2.96 10.45
CA PRO A 172 21.66 -1.84 11.35
C PRO A 172 22.47 -0.61 10.91
N GLN A 173 21.79 0.52 10.73
CA GLN A 173 22.36 1.78 10.28
C GLN A 173 22.89 2.58 11.49
N LEU A 174 24.17 2.37 11.81
CA LEU A 174 24.81 3.02 12.94
C LEU A 174 25.51 4.31 12.53
N ASP A 175 25.12 5.43 13.16
CA ASP A 175 25.88 6.67 13.11
C ASP A 175 27.02 6.62 14.14
N LEU A 176 28.23 6.32 13.66
CA LEU A 176 29.45 6.31 14.49
C LEU A 176 29.78 7.71 15.04
N ASN A 177 29.18 8.77 14.49
CA ASN A 177 29.33 10.12 15.02
C ASN A 177 28.44 10.42 16.22
N GLN A 178 27.55 9.50 16.60
CA GLN A 178 26.71 9.65 17.79
C GLN A 178 27.38 9.09 19.04
N ASP A 179 26.78 9.39 20.18
CA ASP A 179 27.32 9.05 21.48
C ASP A 179 26.82 7.69 21.98
N ASN A 180 25.72 7.21 21.39
CA ASN A 180 25.02 6.03 21.84
C ASN A 180 24.53 5.18 20.67
N TYR A 181 25.22 4.07 20.38
CA TYR A 181 24.80 3.07 19.39
C TYR A 181 23.42 2.47 19.70
N PHE A 182 23.08 2.37 20.99
CA PHE A 182 21.85 1.75 21.44
C PHE A 182 20.60 2.46 20.93
N GLN A 183 20.65 3.79 20.81
CA GLN A 183 19.51 4.55 20.31
C GLN A 183 19.28 4.31 18.83
N ALA A 184 20.35 4.16 18.03
CA ALA A 184 20.23 3.84 16.60
C ALA A 184 19.58 2.47 16.41
N TYR A 185 20.06 1.44 17.13
CA TYR A 185 19.45 0.11 17.14
C TYR A 185 17.97 0.17 17.53
N ARG A 186 17.62 0.87 18.61
CA ARG A 186 16.24 0.97 19.08
C ARG A 186 15.32 1.64 18.07
N THR A 187 15.76 2.75 17.47
CA THR A 187 14.96 3.45 16.46
C THR A 187 14.73 2.54 15.26
N GLU A 188 15.76 1.84 14.79
CA GLU A 188 15.63 0.95 13.64
C GLU A 188 14.78 -0.30 13.91
N ILE A 189 14.92 -0.90 15.09
CA ILE A 189 14.03 -1.98 15.56
C ILE A 189 12.58 -1.47 15.59
N SER A 190 12.34 -0.27 16.11
CA SER A 190 11.02 0.36 16.12
C SER A 190 10.45 0.58 14.72
N CYS A 191 11.29 1.01 13.76
CA CYS A 191 10.90 1.10 12.34
C CYS A 191 10.45 -0.26 11.81
N MET A 192 11.26 -1.31 11.98
CA MET A 192 10.90 -2.65 11.48
C MET A 192 9.62 -3.19 12.12
N GLN A 193 9.44 -3.02 13.44
CA GLN A 193 8.24 -3.45 14.14
C GLN A 193 7.00 -2.67 13.68
N SER A 194 7.15 -1.38 13.41
CA SER A 194 6.07 -0.53 12.89
C SER A 194 5.70 -0.92 11.46
N HIS A 195 6.69 -1.20 10.61
CA HIS A 195 6.48 -1.72 9.26
C HIS A 195 5.79 -3.08 9.28
N GLN A 196 6.25 -4.00 10.14
CA GLN A 196 5.66 -5.32 10.31
C GLN A 196 4.19 -5.21 10.74
N ARG A 197 3.89 -4.36 11.72
CA ARG A 197 2.52 -4.13 12.18
C ARG A 197 1.64 -3.60 11.04
N LEU A 198 2.13 -2.60 10.31
CA LEU A 198 1.38 -1.99 9.21
C LEU A 198 1.07 -3.00 8.11
N ILE A 199 2.09 -3.75 7.64
CA ILE A 199 1.89 -4.71 6.55
C ILE A 199 1.00 -5.86 6.99
N ARG A 200 1.15 -6.35 8.22
CA ARG A 200 0.27 -7.40 8.76
C ARG A 200 -1.18 -6.92 8.81
N ASP A 201 -1.45 -5.74 9.36
CA ASP A 201 -2.81 -5.23 9.51
C ASP A 201 -3.47 -5.00 8.13
N ILE A 202 -2.69 -4.57 7.11
CA ILE A 202 -3.16 -4.44 5.72
C ILE A 202 -3.51 -5.81 5.12
N LEU A 203 -2.60 -6.77 5.21
CA LEU A 203 -2.77 -8.09 4.57
C LEU A 203 -3.84 -8.92 5.27
N ASP A 204 -3.95 -8.84 6.59
CA ASP A 204 -5.01 -9.51 7.36
C ASP A 204 -6.41 -8.99 6.97
N ASN A 205 -6.55 -7.67 6.82
CA ASN A 205 -7.80 -7.05 6.31
C ASN A 205 -8.11 -7.50 4.88
N GLN A 206 -7.10 -7.66 4.01
CA GLN A 206 -7.30 -8.19 2.66
C GLN A 206 -7.80 -9.64 2.69
N ILE A 207 -7.20 -10.50 3.54
CA ILE A 207 -7.63 -11.90 3.69
C ILE A 207 -9.08 -11.94 4.17
N GLU A 208 -9.44 -11.17 5.19
CA GLU A 208 -10.81 -11.12 5.71
C GLU A 208 -11.82 -10.65 4.67
N ARG A 209 -11.51 -9.57 3.94
CA ARG A 209 -12.38 -9.05 2.86
C ARG A 209 -12.57 -10.06 1.74
N GLN A 210 -11.51 -10.76 1.33
CA GLN A 210 -11.63 -11.81 0.32
C GLN A 210 -12.48 -12.98 0.81
N ARG A 211 -12.34 -13.41 2.07
CA ARG A 211 -13.18 -14.45 2.66
C ARG A 211 -14.66 -14.06 2.67
N LEU A 212 -14.96 -12.82 3.08
CA LEU A 212 -16.33 -12.28 3.02
C LEU A 212 -16.88 -12.30 1.60
N TYR A 213 -16.08 -11.87 0.63
CA TYR A 213 -16.46 -11.89 -0.79
C TYR A 213 -16.71 -13.31 -1.32
N LEU A 214 -15.84 -14.28 -1.00
CA LEU A 214 -16.02 -15.68 -1.36
C LEU A 214 -17.27 -16.27 -0.69
N GLN A 215 -17.51 -15.97 0.58
CA GLN A 215 -18.75 -16.35 1.26
C GLN A 215 -19.97 -15.81 0.52
N CYS A 216 -19.95 -14.56 0.04
CA CYS A 216 -21.02 -13.98 -0.78
C CYS A 216 -21.27 -14.77 -2.07
N ILE A 217 -20.23 -15.14 -2.81
CA ILE A 217 -20.34 -15.91 -4.06
C ILE A 217 -20.88 -17.32 -3.82
N TRP A 218 -20.46 -17.94 -2.71
CA TRP A 218 -20.72 -19.35 -2.40
C TRP A 218 -21.88 -19.56 -1.40
N ARG A 219 -22.67 -18.52 -1.04
CA ARG A 219 -23.81 -18.61 -0.09
C ARG A 219 -24.83 -19.71 -0.45
N ASN A 220 -25.01 -19.97 -1.73
CA ASN A 220 -25.93 -20.98 -2.26
C ASN A 220 -25.10 -22.04 -2.97
N ASP A 221 -24.84 -23.17 -2.31
CA ASP A 221 -24.20 -24.38 -2.86
C ASP A 221 -24.94 -24.86 -4.12
N HIS A 222 -24.71 -24.23 -5.26
CA HIS A 222 -25.14 -24.73 -6.55
C HIS A 222 -24.22 -25.89 -6.89
N LYS A 223 -24.64 -27.11 -6.50
CA LYS A 223 -23.99 -28.40 -6.75
C LYS A 223 -23.96 -28.79 -8.24
N GLY A 224 -23.70 -27.83 -9.13
CA GLY A 224 -23.60 -28.03 -10.58
C GLY A 224 -22.27 -27.51 -11.10
N PHE A 225 -21.43 -28.41 -11.60
CA PHE A 225 -20.13 -28.11 -12.22
C PHE A 225 -20.21 -27.13 -13.41
N ILE A 226 -21.38 -26.97 -14.03
CA ILE A 226 -21.59 -26.12 -15.21
C ILE A 226 -21.88 -24.67 -14.80
N THR A 227 -22.49 -24.44 -13.63
CA THR A 227 -22.83 -23.10 -13.10
C THR A 227 -21.70 -22.43 -12.32
N SER A 228 -20.61 -23.16 -12.06
CA SER A 228 -19.44 -22.67 -11.30
C SER A 228 -18.30 -22.18 -12.18
N TYR A 229 -18.41 -22.29 -13.50
CA TYR A 229 -17.36 -21.88 -14.43
C TYR A 229 -17.14 -20.36 -14.36
N GLY A 230 -15.88 -19.93 -14.23
CA GLY A 230 -15.51 -18.52 -14.09
C GLY A 230 -15.62 -17.94 -12.68
N ARG A 231 -16.07 -18.70 -11.68
CA ARG A 231 -16.04 -18.26 -10.26
C ARG A 231 -14.64 -18.42 -9.67
N PRO A 232 -14.22 -17.57 -8.73
CA PRO A 232 -12.99 -17.79 -7.98
C PRO A 232 -13.07 -19.12 -7.20
N PRO A 233 -11.94 -19.83 -7.02
CA PRO A 233 -11.92 -21.09 -6.29
C PRO A 233 -12.42 -20.90 -4.86
N ASN A 234 -13.29 -21.79 -4.38
CA ASN A 234 -13.71 -21.80 -2.99
C ASN A 234 -12.63 -22.44 -2.10
N TYR A 235 -12.64 -22.12 -0.81
CA TYR A 235 -11.80 -22.75 0.20
C TYR A 235 -12.62 -23.66 1.12
N VAL A 236 -11.96 -24.65 1.72
CA VAL A 236 -12.59 -25.58 2.67
C VAL A 236 -12.18 -25.20 4.09
N PRO A 237 -13.09 -24.64 4.91
CA PRO A 237 -12.77 -24.12 6.25
C PRO A 237 -12.66 -25.24 7.29
N GLN A 238 -11.77 -26.21 7.08
CA GLN A 238 -11.59 -27.37 7.98
C GLN A 238 -10.28 -27.32 8.75
N TYR A 239 -9.17 -27.09 8.05
CA TYR A 239 -7.83 -27.16 8.63
C TYR A 239 -7.10 -25.85 8.42
N LEU A 240 -6.80 -25.15 9.52
CA LEU A 240 -5.93 -23.99 9.50
C LEU A 240 -4.47 -24.44 9.38
N VAL A 241 -3.73 -23.73 8.54
CA VAL A 241 -2.32 -23.96 8.27
C VAL A 241 -1.58 -22.65 8.52
N SER A 242 -0.47 -22.74 9.23
CA SER A 242 0.50 -21.65 9.37
C SER A 242 1.61 -21.90 8.36
N LEU A 243 1.70 -21.03 7.36
CA LEU A 243 2.63 -21.17 6.24
C LEU A 243 4.10 -20.88 6.65
N GLY A 244 4.31 -20.09 7.71
CA GLY A 244 5.62 -19.75 8.27
C GLY A 244 6.15 -20.66 9.41
N GLY A 245 5.57 -21.84 9.63
CA GLY A 245 5.99 -22.76 10.69
C GLY A 245 5.14 -22.68 11.97
N THR A 246 5.76 -22.62 13.16
CA THR A 246 5.04 -22.76 14.45
C THR A 246 4.15 -21.56 14.81
N ARG A 247 4.37 -20.39 14.20
CA ARG A 247 3.53 -19.19 14.36
C ARG A 247 3.37 -18.48 13.02
N PRO A 248 2.13 -18.19 12.58
CA PRO A 248 1.89 -17.45 11.35
C PRO A 248 2.29 -15.98 11.55
N ALA A 249 2.83 -15.35 10.51
CA ALA A 249 3.13 -13.92 10.54
C ALA A 249 1.89 -13.07 10.21
N LEU A 250 1.04 -13.59 9.33
CA LEU A 250 -0.30 -13.09 9.01
C LEU A 250 -1.36 -13.92 9.73
N MET A 251 -2.63 -13.64 9.47
CA MET A 251 -3.71 -14.49 9.94
C MET A 251 -3.64 -15.90 9.34
N ASN A 252 -4.03 -16.90 10.13
CA ASN A 252 -4.03 -18.29 9.68
C ASN A 252 -4.94 -18.46 8.45
N VAL A 253 -4.41 -19.17 7.46
CA VAL A 253 -5.12 -19.53 6.23
C VAL A 253 -5.54 -20.99 6.26
N PHE A 254 -6.61 -21.34 5.54
CA PHE A 254 -7.03 -22.72 5.41
C PHE A 254 -6.16 -23.46 4.39
N LEU A 255 -6.09 -24.78 4.51
CA LEU A 255 -5.40 -25.63 3.53
C LEU A 255 -6.00 -25.40 2.13
N LEU A 256 -5.15 -25.06 1.15
CA LEU A 256 -5.50 -24.69 -0.23
C LEU A 256 -6.28 -23.36 -0.38
N GLU A 257 -6.30 -22.52 0.65
CA GLU A 257 -6.78 -21.15 0.53
C GLU A 257 -5.73 -20.27 -0.18
N VAL A 258 -6.15 -19.53 -1.20
CA VAL A 258 -5.27 -18.68 -2.00
C VAL A 258 -5.84 -17.26 -2.02
N HIS A 259 -4.98 -16.28 -1.73
CA HIS A 259 -5.35 -14.86 -1.73
C HIS A 259 -4.52 -14.06 -2.73
N PRO A 260 -4.96 -13.94 -4.00
CA PRO A 260 -4.18 -13.27 -5.03
C PRO A 260 -3.86 -11.81 -4.71
N SER A 261 -4.75 -11.06 -4.03
CA SER A 261 -4.46 -9.65 -3.69
C SER A 261 -3.24 -9.43 -2.81
N LEU A 262 -2.76 -10.45 -2.08
CA LEU A 262 -1.54 -10.34 -1.27
C LEU A 262 -0.30 -10.09 -2.13
N CYS A 263 -0.38 -10.33 -3.44
CA CYS A 263 0.67 -9.97 -4.39
C CYS A 263 0.99 -8.45 -4.38
N LEU A 264 0.03 -7.61 -3.97
CA LEU A 264 0.18 -6.16 -3.87
C LEU A 264 1.00 -5.70 -2.66
N ALA A 265 1.44 -6.61 -1.79
CA ALA A 265 2.29 -6.26 -0.64
C ALA A 265 3.60 -5.54 -1.07
N SER A 266 4.15 -5.89 -2.24
CA SER A 266 5.33 -5.23 -2.81
C SER A 266 5.08 -3.74 -3.10
N ALA A 267 3.89 -3.38 -3.56
CA ALA A 267 3.52 -1.99 -3.82
C ALA A 267 3.51 -1.15 -2.53
N VAL A 268 3.08 -1.72 -1.40
CA VAL A 268 3.13 -1.06 -0.08
C VAL A 268 4.59 -0.80 0.32
N TYR A 269 5.46 -1.79 0.16
CA TYR A 269 6.89 -1.64 0.43
C TYR A 269 7.52 -0.52 -0.41
N HIS A 270 7.35 -0.58 -1.73
CA HIS A 270 7.91 0.43 -2.63
C HIS A 270 7.34 1.82 -2.38
N GLY A 271 6.04 1.93 -2.07
CA GLY A 271 5.42 3.19 -1.68
C GLY A 271 6.04 3.80 -0.44
N LEU A 272 6.33 2.99 0.60
CA LEU A 272 7.00 3.45 1.82
C LEU A 272 8.45 3.88 1.56
N VAL A 273 9.21 3.11 0.77
CA VAL A 273 10.60 3.45 0.41
C VAL A 273 10.65 4.76 -0.40
N GLN A 274 9.74 4.92 -1.36
CA GLN A 274 9.65 6.14 -2.15
C GLN A 274 9.26 7.33 -1.27
N ALA A 275 8.22 7.20 -0.44
CA ALA A 275 7.80 8.26 0.47
C ALA A 275 8.92 8.65 1.44
N HIS A 276 9.66 7.68 1.96
CA HIS A 276 10.82 7.93 2.82
C HIS A 276 11.92 8.69 2.08
N THR A 277 12.22 8.29 0.84
CA THR A 277 13.21 8.96 -0.01
C THR A 277 12.83 10.41 -0.30
N GLU A 278 11.56 10.65 -0.67
CA GLU A 278 11.03 11.98 -0.92
C GLU A 278 11.05 12.85 0.35
N LEU A 279 10.70 12.29 1.52
CA LEU A 279 10.80 12.99 2.80
C LEU A 279 12.25 13.36 3.15
N CYS A 280 13.20 12.47 2.92
CA CYS A 280 14.62 12.76 3.14
C CYS A 280 15.13 13.87 2.25
N GLN A 281 14.70 13.90 0.97
CA GLN A 281 15.05 14.97 0.04
C GLN A 281 14.44 16.31 0.48
N LEU A 282 13.16 16.30 0.87
CA LEU A 282 12.43 17.49 1.29
C LEU A 282 13.03 18.12 2.57
N HIS A 283 13.43 17.30 3.54
CA HIS A 283 14.03 17.76 4.80
C HIS A 283 15.57 17.87 4.73
N ARG A 284 16.19 17.59 3.58
CA ARG A 284 17.66 17.58 3.40
C ARG A 284 18.38 16.74 4.47
N ALA A 285 17.82 15.59 4.80
CA ALA A 285 18.40 14.70 5.80
C ALA A 285 19.77 14.18 5.32
N THR A 286 20.84 14.68 5.92
CA THR A 286 22.23 14.30 5.58
C THR A 286 22.75 13.20 6.48
N SER A 287 22.41 13.23 7.78
CA SER A 287 22.84 12.23 8.73
C SER A 287 22.00 10.95 8.66
N ILE A 288 22.59 9.82 9.06
CA ILE A 288 21.88 8.53 9.17
C ILE A 288 20.77 8.64 10.21
N THR A 289 21.03 9.33 11.32
CA THR A 289 20.07 9.51 12.42
C THR A 289 18.83 10.27 11.96
N ASP A 290 18.99 11.33 11.17
CA ASP A 290 17.87 12.10 10.63
C ASP A 290 17.01 11.25 9.69
N LYS A 291 17.66 10.45 8.82
CA LYS A 291 16.96 9.53 7.92
C LYS A 291 16.16 8.49 8.71
N LEU A 292 16.78 7.82 9.68
CA LEU A 292 16.08 6.85 10.53
C LEU A 292 14.91 7.48 11.29
N HIS A 293 15.05 8.70 11.78
CA HIS A 293 13.97 9.41 12.46
C HIS A 293 12.81 9.73 11.52
N LEU A 294 13.09 10.14 10.28
CA LEU A 294 12.07 10.37 9.26
C LEU A 294 11.36 9.06 8.85
N GLU A 295 12.09 7.94 8.74
CA GLU A 295 11.50 6.62 8.50
C GLU A 295 10.54 6.24 9.64
N HIS A 296 10.98 6.40 10.88
CA HIS A 296 10.18 6.12 12.07
C HIS A 296 8.88 6.93 12.08
N ASN A 297 8.98 8.25 11.87
CA ASN A 297 7.82 9.15 11.86
C ASN A 297 6.86 8.82 10.71
N LEU A 298 7.38 8.48 9.53
CA LEU A 298 6.56 8.05 8.39
C LEU A 298 5.74 6.81 8.75
N LEU A 299 6.38 5.79 9.32
CA LEU A 299 5.73 4.52 9.67
C LEU A 299 4.70 4.69 10.80
N GLU A 300 4.99 5.49 11.83
CA GLU A 300 4.03 5.80 12.88
C GLU A 300 2.80 6.54 12.33
N GLN A 301 3.00 7.51 11.45
CA GLN A 301 1.87 8.22 10.82
C GLN A 301 1.06 7.29 9.91
N ALA A 302 1.73 6.43 9.13
CA ALA A 302 1.04 5.45 8.29
C ALA A 302 0.18 4.50 9.12
N LEU A 303 0.71 3.98 10.24
CA LEU A 303 -0.05 3.17 11.19
C LEU A 303 -1.24 3.93 11.80
N LYS A 304 -1.03 5.18 12.20
CA LYS A 304 -2.09 6.01 12.77
C LYS A 304 -3.21 6.26 11.76
N ILE A 305 -2.87 6.54 10.50
CA ILE A 305 -3.83 6.76 9.43
C ILE A 305 -4.61 5.47 9.15
N TRP A 306 -3.93 4.33 9.06
CA TRP A 306 -4.58 3.03 8.86
C TRP A 306 -5.58 2.70 9.97
N ASN A 307 -5.17 2.84 11.24
CA ASN A 307 -6.02 2.52 12.38
C ASN A 307 -7.22 3.46 12.56
N ASN A 308 -7.12 4.70 12.08
CA ASN A 308 -8.19 5.69 12.15
C ASN A 308 -8.91 5.88 10.81
N GLN A 309 -8.71 4.99 9.84
CA GLN A 309 -9.28 5.13 8.52
C GLN A 309 -10.81 5.03 8.61
N THR A 310 -11.49 6.11 8.20
CA THR A 310 -12.94 6.13 8.12
C THR A 310 -13.41 5.33 6.90
N SER A 311 -14.68 4.90 6.91
CA SER A 311 -15.25 4.22 5.75
C SER A 311 -15.14 5.12 4.51
N PRO A 312 -14.85 4.54 3.32
CA PRO A 312 -14.93 5.27 2.07
C PRO A 312 -16.28 5.95 1.95
N GLY A 313 -16.29 7.26 1.70
CA GLY A 313 -17.53 8.03 1.60
C GLY A 313 -17.94 8.80 2.86
N ALA A 314 -17.28 8.62 4.00
CA ALA A 314 -17.65 9.28 5.26
C ALA A 314 -17.69 10.81 5.19
N SER A 315 -16.85 11.43 4.35
CA SER A 315 -16.80 12.88 4.14
C SER A 315 -17.96 13.44 3.31
N TYR A 316 -18.73 12.57 2.66
CA TYR A 316 -19.85 12.94 1.77
C TYR A 316 -21.19 12.90 2.51
N SER A 317 -22.21 13.51 1.89
CA SER A 317 -23.57 13.53 2.44
C SER A 317 -24.18 12.12 2.53
N SER A 318 -25.14 11.93 3.44
CA SER A 318 -25.85 10.66 3.61
C SER A 318 -26.57 10.17 2.34
N GLN A 319 -26.95 11.09 1.44
CA GLN A 319 -27.53 10.75 0.15
C GLN A 319 -26.47 10.11 -0.77
N ILE A 320 -25.29 10.73 -0.89
CA ILE A 320 -24.18 10.23 -1.71
C ILE A 320 -23.67 8.88 -1.16
N GLN A 321 -23.58 8.77 0.16
CA GLN A 321 -23.21 7.50 0.81
C GLN A 321 -24.16 6.37 0.42
N ARG A 322 -25.48 6.65 0.40
CA ARG A 322 -26.48 5.65 -0.02
C ARG A 322 -26.43 5.36 -1.51
N ASP A 323 -26.27 6.38 -2.34
CA ASP A 323 -26.40 6.22 -3.79
C ASP A 323 -25.14 5.64 -4.45
N LEU A 324 -23.94 6.03 -3.99
CA LEU A 324 -22.67 5.63 -4.58
C LEU A 324 -21.94 4.58 -3.74
N PHE A 325 -21.79 4.82 -2.44
CA PHE A 325 -20.96 4.01 -1.52
C PHE A 325 -21.70 2.83 -0.89
N SER A 326 -23.00 2.67 -1.14
CA SER A 326 -23.75 1.54 -0.61
C SER A 326 -23.21 0.22 -1.17
N ASP A 327 -23.06 -0.73 -0.26
CA ASP A 327 -22.62 -2.10 -0.48
C ASP A 327 -23.79 -3.11 -0.58
N VAL A 328 -25.02 -2.62 -0.66
CA VAL A 328 -26.22 -3.47 -0.51
C VAL A 328 -26.54 -4.29 -1.75
N PHE A 329 -26.57 -3.66 -2.93
CA PHE A 329 -27.00 -4.33 -4.17
C PHE A 329 -25.85 -4.60 -5.12
N ILE A 330 -25.17 -3.56 -5.60
CA ILE A 330 -24.16 -3.66 -6.67
C ILE A 330 -22.88 -4.42 -6.25
N GLU A 331 -22.58 -4.49 -4.95
CA GLU A 331 -21.45 -5.27 -4.42
C GLU A 331 -21.79 -6.75 -4.23
N ASP A 332 -23.08 -7.14 -4.25
CA ASP A 332 -23.48 -8.54 -4.15
C ASP A 332 -23.41 -9.21 -5.54
N PRO A 333 -22.43 -10.08 -5.81
CA PRO A 333 -22.23 -10.66 -7.13
C PRO A 333 -23.41 -11.54 -7.56
N ILE A 334 -24.18 -12.11 -6.64
CA ILE A 334 -25.34 -12.93 -6.95
C ILE A 334 -26.51 -12.04 -7.41
N LEU A 335 -26.72 -10.90 -6.76
CA LEU A 335 -27.76 -9.96 -7.16
C LEU A 335 -27.45 -9.36 -8.54
N VAL A 336 -26.21 -8.95 -8.77
CA VAL A 336 -25.75 -8.46 -10.07
C VAL A 336 -25.86 -9.52 -11.16
N GLN A 337 -25.50 -10.77 -10.87
CA GLN A 337 -25.67 -11.89 -11.81
C GLN A 337 -27.14 -12.11 -12.16
N LYS A 338 -28.04 -12.11 -11.17
CA LYS A 338 -29.49 -12.28 -11.39
C LYS A 338 -30.06 -11.15 -12.24
N LEU A 339 -29.66 -9.91 -11.99
CA LEU A 339 -30.05 -8.76 -12.79
C LEU A 339 -29.56 -8.89 -14.24
N GLY A 340 -28.29 -9.24 -14.45
CA GLY A 340 -27.76 -9.46 -15.79
C GLY A 340 -28.56 -10.52 -16.56
N LEU A 341 -28.87 -11.65 -15.91
CA LEU A 341 -29.67 -12.72 -16.51
C LEU A 341 -31.13 -12.31 -16.77
N SER A 342 -31.75 -11.52 -15.89
CA SER A 342 -33.12 -11.04 -16.08
C SER A 342 -33.21 -10.06 -17.26
N LEU A 343 -32.23 -9.18 -17.41
CA LEU A 343 -32.15 -8.23 -18.53
C LEU A 343 -31.94 -8.95 -19.87
N VAL A 344 -31.09 -9.98 -19.91
CA VAL A 344 -30.90 -10.80 -21.12
C VAL A 344 -32.21 -11.49 -21.50
N LYS A 345 -32.89 -12.16 -20.56
CA LYS A 345 -34.19 -12.81 -20.83
C LYS A 345 -35.26 -11.82 -21.31
N ALA A 346 -35.34 -10.65 -20.68
CA ALA A 346 -36.29 -9.61 -21.07
C ALA A 346 -36.00 -9.01 -22.46
N ALA A 347 -34.75 -9.11 -22.94
CA ALA A 347 -34.40 -8.75 -24.31
C ALA A 347 -34.74 -9.88 -25.29
N GLU A 348 -34.49 -11.14 -24.93
CA GLU A 348 -34.90 -12.33 -25.72
C GLU A 348 -36.42 -12.32 -25.99
N GLU A 349 -37.23 -12.01 -24.97
CA GLU A 349 -38.70 -11.94 -25.09
C GLU A 349 -39.18 -10.82 -26.04
N ARG A 350 -38.45 -9.70 -26.11
CA ARG A 350 -38.77 -8.58 -27.01
C ARG A 350 -38.38 -8.87 -28.46
N ASP A 351 -37.34 -9.67 -28.67
CA ASP A 351 -36.75 -9.97 -29.98
C ASP A 351 -37.06 -11.38 -30.52
N MET A 352 -38.13 -12.02 -30.03
CA MET A 352 -38.67 -13.34 -30.47
C MET A 352 -38.86 -13.53 -32.00
N LYS A 353 -38.61 -12.51 -32.83
CA LYS A 353 -38.66 -12.53 -34.30
C LYS A 353 -37.28 -12.62 -34.98
N GLN A 354 -36.18 -12.62 -34.22
CA GLN A 354 -34.82 -12.53 -34.75
C GLN A 354 -34.01 -13.81 -34.44
N GLY A 355 -33.13 -14.22 -35.36
CA GLY A 355 -32.42 -15.51 -35.31
C GLY A 355 -31.42 -15.65 -34.13
N PRO A 356 -30.89 -16.87 -33.90
CA PRO A 356 -30.10 -17.21 -32.71
C PRO A 356 -28.83 -16.36 -32.53
N ASP A 357 -28.18 -15.95 -33.61
CA ASP A 357 -26.94 -15.15 -33.54
C ASP A 357 -27.18 -13.76 -32.89
N LYS A 358 -28.35 -13.16 -33.11
CA LYS A 358 -28.70 -11.85 -32.54
C LYS A 358 -29.01 -11.90 -31.05
N LEU A 359 -29.42 -13.06 -30.54
CA LEU A 359 -29.64 -13.27 -29.10
C LEU A 359 -28.30 -13.27 -28.35
N ILE A 360 -27.27 -13.88 -28.94
CA ILE A 360 -25.91 -13.89 -28.39
C ILE A 360 -25.34 -12.46 -28.37
N ASP A 361 -25.49 -11.71 -29.46
CA ASP A 361 -25.05 -10.32 -29.54
C ASP A 361 -25.71 -9.44 -28.46
N CYS A 362 -27.02 -9.61 -28.24
CA CYS A 362 -27.76 -8.86 -27.22
C CYS A 362 -27.31 -9.22 -25.79
N ALA A 363 -27.03 -10.50 -25.54
CA ALA A 363 -26.50 -10.95 -24.25
C ALA A 363 -25.11 -10.36 -23.99
N VAL A 364 -24.23 -10.37 -24.99
CA VAL A 364 -22.88 -9.78 -24.90
C VAL A 364 -22.96 -8.28 -24.67
N GLU A 365 -23.84 -7.56 -25.38
CA GLU A 365 -24.03 -6.11 -25.19
C GLU A 365 -24.50 -5.79 -23.76
N THR A 366 -25.49 -6.53 -23.25
CA THR A 366 -26.03 -6.34 -21.89
C THR A 366 -24.95 -6.59 -20.83
N LEU A 367 -24.20 -7.69 -20.95
CA LEU A 367 -23.11 -8.02 -20.02
C LEU A 367 -21.95 -7.02 -20.10
N SER A 368 -21.63 -6.54 -21.30
CA SER A 368 -20.60 -5.52 -21.51
C SER A 368 -21.00 -4.19 -20.85
N MET A 369 -22.26 -3.77 -21.00
CA MET A 369 -22.79 -2.58 -20.33
C MET A 369 -22.77 -2.71 -18.81
N LEU A 370 -23.09 -3.90 -18.28
CA LEU A 370 -23.05 -4.15 -16.84
C LEU A 370 -21.61 -4.08 -16.30
N LEU A 371 -20.66 -4.68 -17.01
CA LEU A 371 -19.23 -4.62 -16.68
C LEU A 371 -18.70 -3.18 -16.73
N GLU A 372 -19.07 -2.43 -17.77
CA GLU A 372 -18.73 -1.02 -17.90
C GLU A 372 -19.30 -0.19 -16.74
N LEU A 373 -20.56 -0.41 -16.38
CA LEU A 373 -21.22 0.26 -15.26
C LEU A 373 -20.49 -0.01 -13.93
N MET A 374 -20.15 -1.27 -13.65
CA MET A 374 -19.38 -1.64 -12.46
C MET A 374 -17.99 -1.01 -12.46
N SER A 375 -17.31 -1.00 -13.61
CA SER A 375 -15.97 -0.42 -13.75
C SER A 375 -15.99 1.10 -13.51
N ILE A 376 -16.99 1.80 -14.05
CA ILE A 376 -17.14 3.24 -13.85
C ILE A 376 -17.42 3.54 -12.37
N ARG A 377 -18.33 2.79 -11.73
CA ARG A 377 -18.60 2.96 -10.30
C ARG A 377 -17.34 2.77 -9.47
N HIS A 378 -16.59 1.70 -9.70
CA HIS A 378 -15.37 1.43 -8.96
C HIS A 378 -14.35 2.58 -9.08
N ARG A 379 -14.10 3.05 -10.30
CA ARG A 379 -13.20 4.19 -10.54
C ARG A 379 -13.71 5.49 -9.92
N LEU A 380 -15.03 5.67 -9.86
CA LEU A 380 -15.65 6.83 -9.22
C LEU A 380 -15.49 6.78 -7.69
N LEU A 381 -15.63 5.60 -7.08
CA LEU A 381 -15.35 5.38 -5.65
C LEU A 381 -13.89 5.69 -5.32
N GLU A 382 -12.95 5.15 -6.10
CA GLU A 382 -11.52 5.44 -5.94
C GLU A 382 -11.26 6.93 -6.03
N SER A 383 -11.68 7.57 -7.14
CA SER A 383 -11.43 8.99 -7.36
C SER A 383 -12.09 9.88 -6.31
N ALA A 384 -13.30 9.55 -5.85
CA ALA A 384 -13.97 10.31 -4.78
C ALA A 384 -13.24 10.12 -3.44
N SER A 385 -12.84 8.90 -3.10
CA SER A 385 -12.08 8.64 -1.88
C SER A 385 -10.74 9.40 -1.89
N GLU A 386 -10.00 9.40 -2.99
CA GLU A 386 -8.75 10.16 -3.14
C GLU A 386 -8.99 11.67 -3.07
N THR A 387 -10.05 12.19 -3.70
CA THR A 387 -10.44 13.60 -3.61
C THR A 387 -10.71 14.01 -2.16
N ALA A 388 -11.36 13.17 -1.35
CA ALA A 388 -11.63 13.47 0.05
C ALA A 388 -10.34 13.58 0.87
N HIS A 389 -9.37 12.68 0.66
CA HIS A 389 -8.06 12.77 1.30
C HIS A 389 -7.29 14.02 0.85
N LEU A 390 -7.28 14.32 -0.46
CA LEU A 390 -6.63 15.50 -1.01
C LEU A 390 -7.27 16.81 -0.52
N ALA A 391 -8.59 16.85 -0.39
CA ALA A 391 -9.30 17.99 0.17
C ALA A 391 -8.88 18.25 1.63
N GLN A 392 -8.74 17.19 2.44
CA GLN A 392 -8.24 17.34 3.81
C GLN A 392 -6.78 17.84 3.85
N LEU A 393 -5.92 17.32 2.96
CA LEU A 393 -4.54 17.80 2.83
C LEU A 393 -4.49 19.27 2.40
N TYR A 394 -5.32 19.65 1.43
CA TYR A 394 -5.43 21.03 0.97
C TYR A 394 -5.85 21.96 2.11
N ARG A 395 -6.87 21.59 2.91
CA ARG A 395 -7.29 22.38 4.09
C ARG A 395 -6.14 22.56 5.07
N ASN A 396 -5.40 21.50 5.39
CA ASN A 396 -4.27 21.59 6.31
C ASN A 396 -3.20 22.56 5.77
N VAL A 397 -2.88 22.48 4.48
CA VAL A 397 -1.92 23.38 3.85
C VAL A 397 -2.44 24.82 3.80
N ALA A 398 -3.70 25.04 3.42
CA ALA A 398 -4.31 26.37 3.40
C ALA A 398 -4.25 27.03 4.78
N LEU A 399 -4.53 26.28 5.84
CA LEU A 399 -4.40 26.75 7.23
C LEU A 399 -2.95 27.11 7.59
N GLU A 400 -1.95 26.35 7.13
CA GLU A 400 -0.53 26.70 7.31
C GLU A 400 -0.19 28.06 6.67
N PHE A 401 -0.80 28.39 5.53
CA PHE A 401 -0.67 29.69 4.85
C PHE A 401 -1.58 30.80 5.42
N GLY A 402 -2.42 30.51 6.42
CA GLY A 402 -3.38 31.46 6.99
C GLY A 402 -4.64 31.68 6.16
N PHE A 403 -4.91 30.84 5.15
CA PHE A 403 -6.14 30.88 4.37
C PHE A 403 -7.24 30.00 4.99
N GLU A 404 -8.49 30.45 4.88
CA GLU A 404 -9.66 29.66 5.25
C GLU A 404 -10.02 28.64 4.14
N GLU A 405 -10.85 27.64 4.46
CA GLU A 405 -11.14 26.52 3.56
C GLU A 405 -12.11 26.83 2.41
N PHE A 406 -12.70 28.02 2.37
CA PHE A 406 -13.72 28.38 1.38
C PHE A 406 -13.17 28.40 -0.07
N HIS A 407 -11.86 28.56 -0.26
CA HIS A 407 -11.21 28.51 -1.59
C HIS A 407 -11.32 27.14 -2.29
N LEU A 408 -11.69 26.10 -1.54
CA LEU A 408 -11.92 24.77 -2.09
C LEU A 408 -13.27 24.66 -2.83
N TYR A 409 -14.20 25.57 -2.58
CA TYR A 409 -15.58 25.45 -3.03
C TYR A 409 -16.01 26.63 -3.87
N LEU A 410 -16.83 26.34 -4.88
CA LEU A 410 -17.57 27.33 -5.63
C LEU A 410 -19.06 27.18 -5.32
N ARG A 411 -19.76 28.31 -5.19
CA ARG A 411 -21.21 28.29 -5.03
C ARG A 411 -21.87 27.91 -6.35
N PRO A 412 -22.64 26.81 -6.40
CA PRO A 412 -23.43 26.50 -7.59
C PRO A 412 -24.52 27.58 -7.75
N LEU A 413 -24.58 28.20 -8.92
CA LEU A 413 -25.60 29.17 -9.28
C LEU A 413 -26.46 28.59 -10.40
N GLN A 414 -27.78 28.53 -10.19
CA GLN A 414 -28.71 28.19 -11.25
C GLN A 414 -28.75 29.33 -12.27
N PHE A 415 -28.61 28.99 -13.56
CA PHE A 415 -28.60 29.95 -14.66
C PHE A 415 -29.86 30.84 -14.70
N GLU A 416 -30.98 30.35 -14.17
CA GLU A 416 -32.25 31.08 -14.09
C GLU A 416 -32.26 32.20 -13.03
N CYS A 417 -31.30 32.20 -12.09
CA CYS A 417 -31.20 33.21 -11.03
C CYS A 417 -30.30 34.41 -11.37
N THR A 418 -29.69 34.46 -12.56
CA THR A 418 -28.90 35.62 -12.98
C THR A 418 -29.80 36.65 -13.64
N ASP A 419 -30.45 37.51 -12.85
CA ASP A 419 -30.88 38.81 -13.36
C ASP A 419 -29.63 39.52 -13.89
N GLN A 420 -29.62 39.79 -15.20
CA GLN A 420 -28.50 40.38 -15.94
C GLN A 420 -28.33 41.86 -15.58
N LYS A 421 -28.12 42.19 -14.30
CA LYS A 421 -27.60 43.48 -13.88
C LYS A 421 -26.13 43.49 -14.23
N VAL A 422 -25.84 44.07 -15.41
CA VAL A 422 -24.54 44.55 -15.91
C VAL A 422 -23.44 44.48 -14.85
N ARG A 423 -22.82 43.31 -14.68
CA ARG A 423 -21.53 43.23 -14.00
C ARG A 423 -20.52 43.64 -15.06
N VAL A 424 -20.03 44.86 -14.92
CA VAL A 424 -18.82 45.33 -15.58
C VAL A 424 -17.80 44.21 -15.50
N GLN A 425 -17.14 43.89 -16.62
CA GLN A 425 -16.07 42.89 -16.69
C GLN A 425 -14.99 43.25 -15.66
N GLN A 426 -15.15 42.77 -14.42
CA GLN A 426 -14.12 42.83 -13.40
C GLN A 426 -13.03 41.88 -13.86
N ARG A 427 -11.80 42.41 -13.96
CA ARG A 427 -10.62 41.59 -14.24
C ARG A 427 -10.54 40.46 -13.21
N PRO A 428 -10.01 39.28 -13.57
CA PRO A 428 -9.73 38.25 -12.58
C PRO A 428 -8.83 38.84 -11.49
N PHE A 429 -9.30 38.78 -10.25
CA PHE A 429 -8.57 39.28 -9.08
C PHE A 429 -7.27 38.49 -8.91
N CYS A 430 -6.17 39.19 -8.68
CA CYS A 430 -4.92 38.54 -8.30
C CYS A 430 -4.99 38.17 -6.81
N ILE A 431 -4.35 37.07 -6.38
CA ILE A 431 -4.31 36.65 -4.96
C ILE A 431 -3.80 37.80 -4.06
N THR A 432 -2.92 38.65 -4.57
CA THR A 432 -2.41 39.84 -3.87
C THR A 432 -3.47 40.92 -3.63
N GLU A 433 -4.49 41.03 -4.48
CA GLU A 433 -5.59 42.00 -4.31
C GLU A 433 -6.64 41.49 -3.29
N ILE A 434 -6.81 40.17 -3.19
CA ILE A 434 -7.68 39.52 -2.20
C ILE A 434 -7.13 39.75 -0.79
N LEU A 435 -5.80 39.65 -0.61
CA LEU A 435 -5.14 39.92 0.68
C LEU A 435 -5.36 41.37 1.20
N GLU A 436 -5.71 42.32 0.34
CA GLU A 436 -5.97 43.72 0.71
C GLU A 436 -7.48 44.01 0.97
N ASP A 437 -8.40 43.32 0.29
CA ASP A 437 -9.86 43.43 0.49
C ASP A 437 -10.62 42.11 0.20
N ASP A 438 -10.87 41.35 1.27
CA ASP A 438 -11.61 40.07 1.23
C ASP A 438 -13.14 40.23 1.12
N SER A 439 -13.68 41.46 1.07
CA SER A 439 -15.13 41.69 1.12
C SER A 439 -15.90 41.12 -0.08
N CYS A 440 -15.20 40.88 -1.20
CA CYS A 440 -15.76 40.34 -2.43
C CYS A 440 -15.77 38.80 -2.50
N VAL A 441 -15.14 38.12 -1.54
CA VAL A 441 -14.93 36.66 -1.60
C VAL A 441 -16.12 35.91 -1.00
N ASP A 442 -16.70 34.99 -1.76
CA ASP A 442 -17.78 34.13 -1.29
C ASP A 442 -17.26 33.06 -0.32
N ARG A 443 -17.57 33.20 0.97
CA ARG A 443 -17.15 32.28 2.03
C ARG A 443 -18.09 31.09 2.18
N LEU A 444 -18.33 30.37 1.07
CA LEU A 444 -19.16 29.17 1.11
C LEU A 444 -18.35 27.99 1.65
N ILE A 445 -18.82 27.38 2.73
CA ILE A 445 -18.29 26.13 3.26
C ILE A 445 -19.45 25.12 3.35
N PRO A 446 -19.51 24.13 2.47
CA PRO A 446 -20.49 23.06 2.54
C PRO A 446 -20.32 22.23 3.83
N SER A 447 -21.42 21.73 4.39
CA SER A 447 -21.39 20.84 5.57
C SER A 447 -20.78 19.46 5.28
N HIS A 448 -20.81 19.03 4.02
CA HIS A 448 -20.22 17.79 3.54
C HIS A 448 -19.48 18.05 2.24
N LEU A 449 -18.47 17.24 1.93
CA LEU A 449 -17.74 17.34 0.68
C LEU A 449 -18.70 17.06 -0.50
N PRO A 450 -18.89 18.00 -1.44
CA PRO A 450 -19.67 17.73 -2.64
C PRO A 450 -18.89 16.80 -3.60
N LEU A 451 -19.61 16.02 -4.39
CA LEU A 451 -19.02 15.42 -5.60
C LEU A 451 -18.78 16.54 -6.61
N SER A 452 -17.76 16.42 -7.46
CA SER A 452 -17.53 17.38 -8.56
C SER A 452 -18.72 17.54 -9.49
N ILE A 453 -19.61 16.54 -9.48
CA ILE A 453 -20.76 16.36 -10.36
C ILE A 453 -21.93 17.26 -9.93
N GLN A 454 -21.95 17.77 -8.69
CA GLN A 454 -23.01 18.67 -8.21
C GLN A 454 -23.07 20.02 -8.96
N GLU A 455 -22.07 20.34 -9.79
CA GLU A 455 -22.08 21.49 -10.70
C GLU A 455 -22.92 21.26 -11.97
N LEU A 456 -23.30 20.01 -12.26
CA LEU A 456 -24.16 19.64 -13.39
C LEU A 456 -25.59 19.48 -12.85
N ASP A 457 -26.50 20.31 -13.36
CA ASP A 457 -27.94 20.42 -13.05
C ASP A 457 -28.56 19.17 -12.38
N GLU A 458 -29.30 19.36 -11.26
CA GLU A 458 -29.89 18.29 -10.42
C GLU A 458 -30.76 17.30 -11.21
N ASN A 459 -31.27 17.73 -12.37
CA ASN A 459 -32.10 16.92 -13.25
C ASN A 459 -31.30 16.04 -14.23
N GLN A 460 -30.00 16.27 -14.44
CA GLN A 460 -29.23 15.62 -15.52
C GLN A 460 -28.36 14.44 -15.06
N ILE A 461 -27.95 14.38 -13.79
CA ILE A 461 -27.03 13.33 -13.29
C ILE A 461 -27.45 12.82 -11.91
N ARG A 462 -28.62 12.17 -11.83
CA ARG A 462 -29.02 11.39 -10.65
C ARG A 462 -28.76 9.90 -10.90
N PHE A 463 -27.83 9.32 -10.16
CA PHE A 463 -27.52 7.89 -10.20
C PHE A 463 -27.61 7.28 -8.81
N SER A 464 -28.00 6.01 -8.73
CA SER A 464 -27.98 5.24 -7.48
C SER A 464 -27.71 3.78 -7.80
N PHE A 465 -26.89 3.14 -6.97
CA PHE A 465 -26.52 1.73 -7.08
C PHE A 465 -27.07 0.88 -5.92
N SER A 466 -28.02 1.45 -5.16
CA SER A 466 -28.54 0.88 -3.92
C SER A 466 -29.65 -0.16 -4.13
N SER A 467 -30.34 -0.15 -5.27
CA SER A 467 -31.45 -1.07 -5.57
C SER A 467 -31.41 -1.59 -7.00
N GLU A 468 -32.15 -2.68 -7.24
CA GLU A 468 -32.29 -3.30 -8.55
C GLU A 468 -32.85 -2.31 -9.59
N GLU A 469 -33.92 -1.59 -9.24
CA GLU A 469 -34.58 -0.64 -10.13
C GLU A 469 -33.65 0.51 -10.51
N ALA A 470 -32.86 1.00 -9.55
CA ALA A 470 -31.92 2.08 -9.79
C ALA A 470 -30.82 1.65 -10.77
N VAL A 471 -30.29 0.43 -10.63
CA VAL A 471 -29.30 -0.11 -11.57
C VAL A 471 -29.93 -0.35 -12.95
N ILE A 472 -31.17 -0.85 -13.03
CA ILE A 472 -31.90 -0.98 -14.31
C ILE A 472 -32.02 0.37 -15.01
N HIS A 473 -32.30 1.45 -14.29
CA HIS A 473 -32.34 2.80 -14.87
C HIS A 473 -30.98 3.27 -15.41
N LEU A 474 -29.88 2.78 -14.84
CA LEU A 474 -28.52 3.07 -15.32
C LEU A 474 -28.10 2.20 -16.52
N MET A 475 -28.79 1.08 -16.78
CA MET A 475 -28.54 0.15 -17.89
C MET A 475 -29.02 0.69 -19.25
N ASN A 476 -28.62 1.92 -19.60
CA ASN A 476 -28.79 2.48 -20.93
C ASN A 476 -27.55 3.31 -21.33
N ARG A 477 -27.32 3.46 -22.64
CA ARG A 477 -26.12 4.14 -23.17
C ARG A 477 -26.01 5.61 -22.75
N GLN A 478 -27.12 6.29 -22.51
CA GLN A 478 -27.09 7.70 -22.09
C GLN A 478 -26.66 7.83 -20.62
N SER A 479 -27.21 7.01 -19.73
CA SER A 479 -26.83 6.96 -18.32
C SER A 479 -25.36 6.60 -18.14
N ILE A 480 -24.85 5.62 -18.89
CA ILE A 480 -23.42 5.24 -18.86
C ILE A 480 -22.55 6.42 -19.31
N LYS A 481 -22.90 7.11 -20.40
CA LYS A 481 -22.18 8.33 -20.83
C LYS A 481 -22.21 9.42 -19.78
N ASN A 482 -23.36 9.65 -19.13
CA ASN A 482 -23.46 10.63 -18.06
C ASN A 482 -22.55 10.26 -16.88
N LEU A 483 -22.46 8.97 -16.52
CA LEU A 483 -21.53 8.47 -15.50
C LEU A 483 -20.06 8.61 -15.90
N GLN A 484 -19.72 8.44 -17.17
CA GLN A 484 -18.36 8.69 -17.68
C GLN A 484 -17.98 10.18 -17.57
N VAL A 485 -18.91 11.09 -17.88
CA VAL A 485 -18.70 12.54 -17.67
C VAL A 485 -18.51 12.84 -16.20
N ALA A 486 -19.35 12.25 -15.35
CA ALA A 486 -19.24 12.37 -13.90
C ALA A 486 -17.85 11.92 -13.37
N LEU A 487 -17.37 10.77 -13.84
CA LEU A 487 -16.02 10.28 -13.54
C LEU A 487 -14.94 11.25 -14.03
N ALA A 488 -15.07 11.76 -15.26
CA ALA A 488 -14.10 12.71 -15.82
C ALA A 488 -14.02 14.01 -15.01
N CYS A 489 -15.16 14.55 -14.57
CA CYS A 489 -15.21 15.70 -13.67
C CYS A 489 -14.52 15.40 -12.34
N GLN A 490 -14.78 14.23 -11.74
CA GLN A 490 -14.22 13.85 -10.44
C GLN A 490 -12.70 13.68 -10.52
N VAL A 491 -12.21 13.04 -11.58
CA VAL A 491 -10.77 12.89 -11.84
C VAL A 491 -10.12 14.25 -12.11
N THR A 492 -10.80 15.16 -12.80
CA THR A 492 -10.29 16.51 -13.06
C THR A 492 -10.15 17.30 -11.76
N GLN A 493 -11.17 17.26 -10.88
CA GLN A 493 -11.10 17.89 -9.56
C GLN A 493 -9.95 17.29 -8.73
N LYS A 494 -9.83 15.96 -8.71
CA LYS A 494 -8.74 15.26 -8.02
C LYS A 494 -7.36 15.72 -8.51
N ASN A 495 -7.17 15.79 -9.83
CA ASN A 495 -5.90 16.20 -10.42
C ASN A 495 -5.60 17.67 -10.12
N ALA A 496 -6.60 18.55 -10.18
CA ALA A 496 -6.45 19.96 -9.81
C ALA A 496 -6.01 20.13 -8.35
N LEU A 497 -6.63 19.40 -7.42
CA LEU A 497 -6.23 19.40 -6.00
C LEU A 497 -4.83 18.84 -5.80
N THR A 498 -4.47 17.78 -6.52
CA THR A 498 -3.12 17.22 -6.48
C THR A 498 -2.08 18.25 -6.90
N SER A 499 -2.33 18.97 -8.00
CA SER A 499 -1.46 20.05 -8.48
C SER A 499 -1.38 21.19 -7.48
N ALA A 500 -2.51 21.61 -6.88
CA ALA A 500 -2.54 22.68 -5.90
C ALA A 500 -1.74 22.33 -4.63
N VAL A 501 -1.93 21.13 -4.08
CA VAL A 501 -1.19 20.67 -2.89
C VAL A 501 0.30 20.55 -3.19
N LYS A 502 0.68 20.00 -4.36
CA LYS A 502 2.08 19.91 -4.78
C LYS A 502 2.73 21.28 -4.93
N LEU A 503 2.05 22.22 -5.59
CA LEU A 503 2.54 23.58 -5.78
C LEU A 503 2.72 24.30 -4.44
N ALA A 504 1.72 24.22 -3.56
CA ALA A 504 1.78 24.85 -2.24
C ALA A 504 2.94 24.30 -1.39
N ARG A 505 3.17 22.99 -1.42
CA ARG A 505 4.32 22.37 -0.73
C ARG A 505 5.66 22.77 -1.33
N LEU A 506 5.75 22.94 -2.66
CA LEU A 506 6.95 23.48 -3.30
C LEU A 506 7.21 24.94 -2.90
N CYS A 507 6.17 25.77 -2.75
CA CYS A 507 6.32 27.15 -2.28
C CYS A 507 6.84 27.22 -0.83
N LEU A 508 6.26 26.43 0.08
CA LEU A 508 6.76 26.31 1.46
C LEU A 508 8.23 25.90 1.51
N TRP A 509 8.61 24.97 0.62
CA TRP A 509 10.00 24.55 0.51
C TRP A 509 10.91 25.69 0.01
N ALA A 510 10.50 26.44 -1.01
CA ALA A 510 11.26 27.59 -1.51
C ALA A 510 11.44 28.70 -0.47
N GLU A 511 10.43 28.98 0.37
CA GLU A 511 10.53 29.98 1.45
C GLU A 511 11.48 29.54 2.57
N SER A 512 11.48 28.24 2.91
CA SER A 512 12.44 27.67 3.85
C SER A 512 13.89 27.76 3.35
N ASP A 513 14.10 27.73 2.04
CA ASP A 513 15.40 27.94 1.41
C ASP A 513 15.88 29.38 1.50
N SER A 514 15.01 30.36 1.21
CA SER A 514 15.37 31.78 1.33
C SER A 514 15.67 32.21 2.76
N SER A 515 14.93 31.67 3.75
CA SER A 515 15.18 31.98 5.17
C SER A 515 16.47 31.33 5.70
N SER A 516 16.89 30.18 5.16
CA SER A 516 18.21 29.59 5.46
C SER A 516 19.37 30.34 4.80
N ALA A 517 19.13 30.99 3.65
CA ALA A 517 20.12 31.82 2.96
C ALA A 517 20.33 33.18 3.64
N GLU A 518 19.31 33.76 4.27
CA GLU A 518 19.45 35.03 5.01
C GLU A 518 20.32 34.91 6.28
N VAL A 519 20.47 33.71 6.85
CA VAL A 519 21.38 33.48 7.99
C VAL A 519 22.87 33.44 7.55
N CYS A 520 23.15 33.22 6.26
CA CYS A 520 24.52 33.23 5.73
C CYS A 520 25.00 34.62 5.24
N VAL A 521 24.15 35.65 5.23
CA VAL A 521 24.55 37.00 4.76
C VAL A 521 24.93 37.94 5.92
N ALA A 522 24.81 37.50 7.18
CA ALA A 522 25.23 38.28 8.35
C ALA A 522 26.69 38.05 8.80
N LEU A 523 27.59 37.68 7.88
CA LEU A 523 29.04 37.57 8.14
C LEU A 523 29.87 38.11 6.96
N TRP A 524 29.60 39.33 6.50
CA TRP A 524 30.60 40.21 5.87
C TRP A 524 30.42 41.65 6.35
#